data_AF-A0A3B0TMA4-F1
#
_entry.id   AF-A0A3B0TMA4-F1
#
_cell.length_a   1.000
_cell.length_b   1.000
_cell.length_c   1.000
_cell.angle_alpha   90.00
_cell.angle_beta   90.00
_cell.angle_gamma   90.00
#
_symmetry.space_group_name_H-M   'P 1'
#
loop_
_entity.id
_entity.type
_entity.pdbx_description
1 polymer ?
#
loop_
_entity_poly.entity_id
_entity_poly.type
_entity_poly.pdbx_seq_one_letter_code
_entity_poly.pdbx_strand_id
1 'polypeptide(L)'
;MNYLRFRELFQEFAAKLEEQHTYYLESIIGFSVLHDRVVKKQMDLKSFFGDHELANDEFLDTCSTLYKQISGHDITPMSLSPVLKQGDVKARNKKNGQNSLILAANCIVALYGYWEEYLRIEIGVAKGVIDQGATNCDVTREILNQHVTNDLWGDLRHLRNSIVHNNGVAYPKIKNCKIIKCFQPGDKVALDYNKMHVIFMLLADFRNDLDRMSRAPRKPIRLPG
;
A
#
# COMPACT_ATOMS: atom_id res chain seq x y z
N MET A 1 -19.98 24.78 -3.57
CA MET A 1 -18.76 24.27 -2.91
C MET A 1 -18.86 24.45 -1.41
N ASN A 2 -18.73 23.37 -0.64
CA ASN A 2 -18.83 23.31 0.81
C ASN A 2 -17.43 23.18 1.43
N TYR A 3 -16.86 24.31 1.85
CA TYR A 3 -15.51 24.38 2.40
C TYR A 3 -15.35 23.64 3.73
N LEU A 4 -16.40 23.61 4.57
CA LEU A 4 -16.39 22.87 5.84
C LEU A 4 -16.27 21.37 5.58
N ARG A 5 -17.05 20.85 4.61
CA ARG A 5 -16.94 19.43 4.25
C ARG A 5 -15.56 19.08 3.70
N PHE A 6 -14.93 19.96 2.91
CA PHE A 6 -13.55 19.74 2.47
C PHE A 6 -12.54 19.66 3.62
N ARG A 7 -12.74 20.45 4.70
CA ARG A 7 -11.89 20.38 5.89
C ARG A 7 -12.04 19.04 6.61
N GLU A 8 -13.26 18.54 6.73
CA GLU A 8 -13.54 17.21 7.31
C GLU A 8 -12.90 16.11 6.45
N LEU A 9 -13.11 16.14 5.13
CA LEU A 9 -12.51 15.18 4.19
C LEU A 9 -10.99 15.18 4.23
N PHE A 10 -10.38 16.36 4.40
CA PHE A 10 -8.93 16.45 4.64
C PHE A 10 -8.52 15.69 5.91
N GLN A 11 -9.23 15.88 7.03
CA GLN A 11 -8.92 15.21 8.29
C GLN A 11 -9.14 13.70 8.20
N GLU A 12 -10.27 13.27 7.63
CA GLU A 12 -10.59 11.86 7.41
C GLU A 12 -9.55 11.17 6.52
N PHE A 13 -9.18 11.79 5.39
CA PHE A 13 -8.16 11.23 4.51
C PHE A 13 -6.76 11.25 5.15
N ALA A 14 -6.43 12.30 5.91
CA ALA A 14 -5.16 12.37 6.65
C ALA A 14 -5.03 11.21 7.65
N ALA A 15 -6.08 10.97 8.44
CA ALA A 15 -6.12 9.85 9.38
C ALA A 15 -6.03 8.51 8.65
N LYS A 16 -6.76 8.33 7.54
CA LYS A 16 -6.71 7.08 6.78
C LYS A 16 -5.34 6.81 6.17
N LEU A 17 -4.69 7.86 5.65
CA LEU A 17 -3.35 7.76 5.07
C LEU A 17 -2.31 7.42 6.14
N GLU A 18 -2.40 8.04 7.31
CA GLU A 18 -1.52 7.76 8.45
C GLU A 18 -1.68 6.33 8.97
N GLU A 19 -2.92 5.87 9.14
CA GLU A 19 -3.23 4.48 9.50
C GLU A 19 -2.57 3.50 8.51
N GLN A 20 -2.79 3.70 7.21
CA GLN A 20 -2.26 2.81 6.18
C GLN A 20 -0.73 2.84 6.10
N HIS A 21 -0.13 4.03 6.24
CA HIS A 21 1.32 4.19 6.20
C HIS A 21 1.99 3.56 7.43
N THR A 22 1.42 3.76 8.62
CA THR A 22 1.91 3.14 9.85
C THR A 22 1.84 1.62 9.77
N TYR A 23 0.68 1.08 9.36
CA TYR A 23 0.54 -0.36 9.11
C TYR A 23 1.59 -0.91 8.14
N TYR A 24 1.87 -0.16 7.06
CA TYR A 24 2.92 -0.53 6.10
C TYR A 24 4.30 -0.59 6.77
N LEU A 25 4.72 0.48 7.46
CA LEU A 25 6.04 0.57 8.08
C LEU A 25 6.24 -0.49 9.18
N GLU A 26 5.28 -0.65 10.08
CA GLU A 26 5.35 -1.62 11.17
C GLU A 26 5.42 -3.06 10.62
N SER A 27 4.67 -3.36 9.56
CA SER A 27 4.71 -4.68 8.92
C SER A 27 6.07 -4.95 8.25
N ILE A 28 6.67 -3.96 7.57
CA ILE A 28 8.00 -4.09 6.97
C ILE A 28 9.06 -4.35 8.04
N ILE A 29 9.00 -3.64 9.18
CA ILE A 29 9.87 -3.88 10.34
C ILE A 29 9.66 -5.31 10.86
N GLY A 30 8.41 -5.73 11.02
CA GLY A 30 8.06 -7.09 11.45
C GLY A 30 8.67 -8.16 10.55
N PHE A 31 8.61 -7.99 9.22
CA PHE A 31 9.25 -8.90 8.28
C PHE A 31 10.77 -8.94 8.46
N SER A 32 11.43 -7.78 8.57
CA SER A 32 12.87 -7.72 8.81
C SER A 32 13.27 -8.47 10.08
N VAL A 33 12.54 -8.26 11.19
CA VAL A 33 12.79 -8.94 12.46
C VAL A 33 12.64 -10.46 12.31
N LEU A 34 11.61 -10.94 11.61
CA LEU A 34 11.42 -12.37 11.36
C LEU A 34 12.56 -12.96 10.52
N HIS A 35 13.00 -12.25 9.48
CA HIS A 35 14.15 -12.64 8.67
C HIS A 35 15.41 -12.77 9.53
N ASP A 36 15.74 -11.73 10.30
CA ASP A 36 16.98 -11.65 11.06
C ASP A 36 17.03 -12.68 12.19
N ARG A 37 15.89 -13.02 12.80
CA ARG A 37 15.80 -14.09 13.80
C ARG A 37 16.12 -15.46 13.21
N VAL A 38 15.64 -15.76 11.99
CA VAL A 38 15.97 -17.03 11.33
C VAL A 38 17.43 -17.06 10.94
N VAL A 39 17.96 -15.97 10.38
CA VAL A 39 19.40 -15.87 10.03
C VAL A 39 20.27 -16.05 11.27
N LYS A 40 19.95 -15.36 12.37
CA LYS A 40 20.68 -15.51 13.64
C LYS A 40 20.65 -16.94 14.15
N LYS A 41 19.48 -17.59 14.16
CA LYS A 41 19.35 -19.00 14.55
C LYS A 41 20.23 -19.92 13.68
N GLN A 42 20.29 -19.68 12.37
CA GLN A 42 21.18 -20.42 11.48
C GLN A 42 22.66 -20.17 11.81
N MET A 43 23.05 -18.91 12.06
CA MET A 43 24.42 -18.57 12.47
C MET A 43 24.83 -19.27 13.77
N ASP A 44 23.95 -19.29 14.77
CA ASP A 44 24.19 -19.97 16.05
C ASP A 44 24.38 -21.48 15.85
N LEU A 45 23.57 -22.10 14.99
CA LEU A 45 23.73 -23.53 14.63
C LEU A 45 25.03 -23.79 13.89
N LYS A 46 25.41 -22.95 12.92
CA LYS A 46 26.69 -23.10 12.21
C LYS A 46 27.87 -22.99 13.15
N SER A 47 27.84 -22.02 14.06
CA SER A 47 28.87 -21.85 15.09
C SER A 47 28.99 -23.09 15.99
N PHE A 48 27.86 -23.70 16.35
CA PHE A 48 27.83 -24.94 17.13
C PHE A 48 28.37 -26.15 16.36
N PHE A 49 28.06 -26.28 15.07
CA PHE A 49 28.47 -27.42 14.24
C PHE A 49 29.89 -27.29 13.63
N GLY A 50 30.48 -26.10 13.61
CA GLY A 50 31.80 -25.87 13.01
C GLY A 50 31.83 -26.21 11.52
N ASP A 51 32.85 -26.98 11.09
CA ASP A 51 33.06 -27.37 9.69
C ASP A 51 32.19 -28.57 9.24
N HIS A 52 31.15 -28.93 9.99
CA HIS A 52 30.27 -30.04 9.63
C HIS A 52 29.55 -29.76 8.30
N GLU A 53 29.34 -30.78 7.48
CA GLU A 53 28.62 -30.68 6.20
C GLU A 53 27.19 -30.13 6.31
N LEU A 54 26.60 -30.17 7.51
CA LEU A 54 25.25 -29.68 7.82
C LEU A 54 25.24 -28.21 8.27
N ALA A 55 26.42 -27.61 8.46
CA ALA A 55 26.61 -26.23 8.89
C ALA A 55 26.62 -25.25 7.71
N ASN A 56 25.80 -25.48 6.68
CA ASN A 56 25.72 -24.64 5.50
C ASN A 56 24.29 -24.10 5.28
N ASP A 57 24.16 -22.98 4.54
CA ASP A 57 22.85 -22.33 4.33
C ASP A 57 21.87 -23.21 3.56
N GLU A 58 22.34 -23.96 2.57
CA GLU A 58 21.50 -24.81 1.73
C GLU A 58 20.80 -25.88 2.58
N PHE A 59 21.56 -26.61 3.42
CA PHE A 59 20.98 -27.59 4.32
C PHE A 59 20.05 -26.94 5.36
N LEU A 60 20.49 -25.86 6.01
CA LEU A 60 19.71 -25.20 7.06
C LEU A 60 18.41 -24.60 6.53
N ASP A 61 18.38 -24.15 5.27
CA ASP A 61 17.17 -23.64 4.63
C ASP A 61 16.12 -24.73 4.43
N THR A 62 16.52 -26.01 4.28
CA THR A 62 15.61 -27.17 4.22
C THR A 62 15.07 -27.61 5.59
N CYS A 63 15.65 -27.11 6.68
CA CYS A 63 15.21 -27.47 8.02
C CYS A 63 13.84 -26.84 8.32
N SER A 64 12.96 -27.62 8.95
CA SER A 64 11.67 -27.13 9.41
C SER A 64 11.83 -26.24 10.65
N THR A 65 10.90 -25.32 10.86
CA THR A 65 10.83 -24.47 12.05
C THR A 65 9.37 -24.27 12.46
N LEU A 66 9.14 -23.84 13.70
CA LEU A 66 7.80 -23.50 14.19
C LEU A 66 7.68 -21.99 14.39
N TYR A 67 6.45 -21.45 14.29
CA TYR A 67 6.21 -20.04 14.62
C TYR A 67 6.66 -19.71 16.04
N LYS A 68 6.36 -20.57 17.02
CA LYS A 68 6.84 -20.44 18.41
C LYS A 68 8.35 -20.29 18.53
N GLN A 69 9.12 -20.96 17.68
CA GLN A 69 10.58 -20.86 17.68
C GLN A 69 11.11 -19.56 17.07
N ILE A 70 10.31 -18.85 16.29
CA ILE A 70 10.70 -17.60 15.61
C ILE A 70 10.13 -16.39 16.36
N SER A 71 8.85 -16.43 16.71
CA SER A 71 8.15 -15.32 17.35
C SER A 71 8.24 -15.36 18.88
N GLY A 72 8.44 -16.54 19.47
CA GLY A 72 8.29 -16.78 20.92
C GLY A 72 6.83 -17.02 21.35
N HIS A 73 5.88 -16.89 20.42
CA HIS A 73 4.44 -17.02 20.70
C HIS A 73 3.89 -18.32 20.13
N ASP A 74 2.98 -18.95 20.88
CA ASP A 74 2.29 -20.15 20.44
C ASP A 74 1.22 -19.79 19.40
N ILE A 75 1.62 -19.83 18.12
CA ILE A 75 0.74 -19.56 16.98
C ILE A 75 0.48 -20.89 16.28
N THR A 76 -0.76 -21.35 16.35
CA THR A 76 -1.20 -22.58 15.71
C THR A 76 -1.54 -22.32 14.26
N PRO A 77 -0.78 -22.85 13.28
CA PRO A 77 -1.14 -22.73 11.88
C PRO A 77 -2.41 -23.52 11.57
N MET A 78 -3.18 -23.09 10.58
CA MET A 78 -4.27 -23.92 10.05
C MET A 78 -3.70 -25.16 9.35
N SER A 79 -4.46 -26.25 9.31
CA SER A 79 -4.03 -27.55 8.74
C SER A 79 -3.59 -27.49 7.28
N LEU A 80 -4.06 -26.49 6.52
CA LEU A 80 -3.68 -26.25 5.12
C LEU A 80 -2.35 -25.48 4.96
N SER A 81 -1.72 -25.07 6.06
CA SER A 81 -0.45 -24.34 6.01
C SER A 81 0.67 -25.31 5.60
N PRO A 82 1.52 -24.95 4.62
CA PRO A 82 2.65 -25.79 4.26
C PRO A 82 3.62 -25.92 5.43
N VAL A 83 4.43 -26.98 5.42
CA VAL A 83 5.52 -27.16 6.38
C VAL A 83 6.44 -25.93 6.31
N LEU A 84 6.65 -25.29 7.46
CA LEU A 84 7.40 -24.04 7.52
C LEU A 84 8.91 -24.32 7.47
N LYS A 85 9.53 -24.09 6.31
CA LYS A 85 10.99 -24.18 6.13
C LYS A 85 11.68 -22.86 6.46
N GLN A 86 12.90 -22.94 6.99
CA GLN A 86 13.68 -21.75 7.33
C GLN A 86 13.99 -20.90 6.08
N GLY A 87 14.34 -21.56 4.96
CA GLY A 87 14.59 -20.90 3.68
C GLY A 87 13.38 -20.11 3.18
N ASP A 88 12.17 -20.67 3.29
CA ASP A 88 10.93 -20.00 2.89
C ASP A 88 10.64 -18.77 3.76
N VAL A 89 10.92 -18.84 5.06
CA VAL A 89 10.76 -17.69 5.96
C VAL A 89 11.75 -16.58 5.58
N LYS A 90 13.03 -16.92 5.35
CA LYS A 90 14.04 -15.96 4.88
C LYS A 90 13.64 -15.34 3.55
N ALA A 91 13.33 -16.16 2.55
CA ALA A 91 13.02 -15.70 1.20
C ALA A 91 11.79 -14.78 1.13
N ARG A 92 10.75 -15.07 1.92
CA ARG A 92 9.52 -14.23 1.95
C ARG A 92 9.71 -12.92 2.69
N ASN A 93 10.55 -12.90 3.73
CA ASN A 93 10.70 -11.76 4.64
C ASN A 93 11.96 -10.91 4.43
N LYS A 94 12.87 -11.31 3.53
CA LYS A 94 14.02 -10.46 3.14
C LYS A 94 13.54 -9.11 2.62
N LYS A 95 14.45 -8.13 2.57
CA LYS A 95 14.18 -6.82 1.94
C LYS A 95 13.63 -7.01 0.51
N ASN A 96 12.49 -6.40 0.22
CA ASN A 96 11.75 -6.57 -1.03
C ASN A 96 11.34 -8.02 -1.35
N GLY A 97 11.23 -8.86 -0.32
CA GLY A 97 10.72 -10.23 -0.41
C GLY A 97 9.20 -10.27 -0.62
N GLN A 98 8.68 -11.46 -0.87
CA GLN A 98 7.27 -11.68 -1.25
C GLN A 98 6.28 -11.01 -0.28
N ASN A 99 6.50 -11.09 1.03
CA ASN A 99 5.59 -10.51 2.02
C ASN A 99 5.50 -8.98 1.89
N SER A 100 6.65 -8.31 1.70
CA SER A 100 6.69 -6.85 1.50
C SER A 100 5.99 -6.42 0.20
N LEU A 101 6.14 -7.20 -0.88
CA LEU A 101 5.51 -6.90 -2.17
C LEU A 101 4.00 -7.11 -2.12
N ILE A 102 3.53 -8.16 -1.43
CA ILE A 102 2.09 -8.41 -1.22
C ILE A 102 1.49 -7.30 -0.36
N LEU A 103 2.15 -6.92 0.73
CA LEU A 103 1.72 -5.83 1.60
C LEU A 103 1.59 -4.51 0.82
N ALA A 104 2.59 -4.18 0.00
CA ALA A 104 2.57 -3.00 -0.86
C ALA A 104 1.37 -3.01 -1.81
N ALA A 105 1.13 -4.15 -2.48
CA ALA A 105 -0.02 -4.32 -3.36
C ALA A 105 -1.36 -4.14 -2.62
N ASN A 106 -1.48 -4.71 -1.42
CA ASN A 106 -2.66 -4.56 -0.56
C ASN A 106 -2.91 -3.10 -0.16
N CYS A 107 -1.86 -2.33 0.12
CA CYS A 107 -1.99 -0.90 0.41
C CYS A 107 -2.61 -0.15 -0.79
N ILE A 108 -2.15 -0.43 -2.01
CA ILE A 108 -2.72 0.20 -3.23
C ILE A 108 -4.19 -0.16 -3.40
N VAL A 109 -4.55 -1.44 -3.22
CA VAL A 109 -5.94 -1.90 -3.35
C VAL A 109 -6.83 -1.22 -2.31
N ALA A 110 -6.39 -1.15 -1.05
CA ALA A 110 -7.13 -0.55 0.04
C ALA A 110 -7.33 0.96 -0.15
N LEU A 111 -6.26 1.69 -0.48
CA LEU A 111 -6.31 3.14 -0.69
C LEU A 111 -7.16 3.52 -1.89
N TYR A 112 -7.02 2.80 -3.01
CA TYR A 112 -7.87 3.04 -4.17
C TYR A 112 -9.34 2.68 -3.89
N GLY A 113 -9.59 1.62 -3.12
CA GLY A 113 -10.93 1.28 -2.66
C GLY A 113 -11.56 2.41 -1.84
N TYR A 114 -10.82 2.96 -0.87
CA TYR A 114 -11.27 4.12 -0.11
C TYR A 114 -11.53 5.35 -0.99
N TRP A 115 -10.68 5.59 -2.00
CA TRP A 115 -10.90 6.65 -2.98
C TRP A 115 -12.20 6.47 -3.75
N GLU A 116 -12.37 5.33 -4.43
CA GLU A 116 -13.45 5.12 -5.39
C GLU A 116 -14.82 4.92 -4.72
N GLU A 117 -14.84 4.27 -3.55
CA GLU A 117 -16.10 3.95 -2.85
C GLU A 117 -16.56 5.04 -1.88
N TYR A 118 -15.67 5.94 -1.46
CA TYR A 118 -15.99 6.95 -0.46
C TYR A 118 -15.49 8.35 -0.83
N LEU A 119 -14.18 8.56 -0.80
CA LEU A 119 -13.61 9.91 -0.80
C LEU A 119 -13.97 10.69 -2.07
N ARG A 120 -13.97 10.02 -3.23
CA ARG A 120 -14.30 10.64 -4.52
C ARG A 120 -15.75 11.12 -4.57
N ILE A 121 -16.67 10.34 -4.03
CA ILE A 121 -18.10 10.67 -3.96
C ILE A 121 -18.28 11.88 -3.04
N GLU A 122 -17.71 11.82 -1.84
CA GLU A 122 -17.82 12.92 -0.88
C GLU A 122 -17.20 14.23 -1.38
N ILE A 123 -16.10 14.16 -2.14
CA ILE A 123 -15.57 15.34 -2.83
C ILE A 123 -16.57 15.86 -3.87
N GLY A 124 -17.25 14.98 -4.62
CA GLY A 124 -18.30 15.37 -5.55
C GLY A 124 -19.45 16.12 -4.85
N VAL A 125 -19.91 15.59 -3.72
CA VAL A 125 -20.93 16.23 -2.87
C VAL A 125 -20.44 17.58 -2.36
N ALA A 126 -19.20 17.65 -1.85
CA ALA A 126 -18.61 18.89 -1.37
C ALA A 126 -18.41 19.94 -2.48
N LYS A 127 -18.12 19.53 -3.72
CA LYS A 127 -18.10 20.44 -4.88
C LYS A 127 -19.51 20.92 -5.23
N GLY A 128 -20.54 20.12 -4.96
CA GLY A 128 -21.93 20.36 -5.35
C GLY A 128 -22.23 19.90 -6.77
N VAL A 129 -21.52 18.86 -7.24
CA VAL A 129 -21.74 18.28 -8.58
C VAL A 129 -22.61 17.03 -8.53
N ILE A 130 -22.81 16.46 -7.34
CA ILE A 130 -23.73 15.36 -7.08
C ILE A 130 -24.47 15.62 -5.76
N ASP A 131 -25.65 15.00 -5.61
CA ASP A 131 -26.52 15.20 -4.45
C ASP A 131 -26.02 14.50 -3.18
N GLN A 132 -26.46 15.00 -2.03
CA GLN A 132 -26.26 14.30 -0.76
C GLN A 132 -26.93 12.93 -0.79
N GLY A 133 -26.22 11.90 -0.33
CA GLY A 133 -26.70 10.52 -0.36
C GLY A 133 -26.48 9.80 -1.70
N ALA A 134 -25.78 10.40 -2.65
CA ALA A 134 -25.34 9.73 -3.86
C ALA A 134 -24.53 8.46 -3.52
N THR A 135 -24.75 7.39 -4.30
CA THR A 135 -24.05 6.11 -4.16
C THR A 135 -23.14 5.87 -5.36
N ASN A 136 -22.22 4.91 -5.24
CA ASN A 136 -21.30 4.52 -6.31
C ASN A 136 -22.01 3.73 -7.44
N CYS A 137 -22.86 4.40 -8.21
CA CYS A 137 -23.53 3.85 -9.39
C CYS A 137 -22.99 4.48 -10.68
N ASP A 138 -23.38 3.93 -11.83
CA ASP A 138 -22.84 4.34 -13.13
C ASP A 138 -23.14 5.81 -13.45
N VAL A 139 -24.32 6.31 -13.08
CA VAL A 139 -24.71 7.72 -13.25
C VAL A 139 -23.79 8.64 -12.43
N THR A 140 -23.58 8.32 -11.14
CA THR A 140 -22.67 9.08 -10.28
C THR A 140 -21.24 9.06 -10.83
N ARG A 141 -20.76 7.90 -11.30
CA ARG A 141 -19.40 7.75 -11.85
C ARG A 141 -19.18 8.61 -13.09
N GLU A 142 -20.17 8.72 -13.97
CA GLU A 142 -20.08 9.55 -15.16
C GLU A 142 -19.85 11.03 -14.80
N ILE A 143 -20.62 11.55 -13.85
CA ILE A 143 -20.46 12.91 -13.34
C ILE A 143 -19.08 13.09 -12.67
N LEU A 144 -18.68 12.14 -11.82
CA LEU A 144 -17.38 12.18 -11.14
C LEU A 144 -16.19 12.11 -12.12
N ASN A 145 -16.34 11.45 -13.27
CA ASN A 145 -15.30 11.43 -14.32
C ASN A 145 -15.09 12.78 -15.00
N GLN A 146 -16.06 13.69 -14.91
CA GLN A 146 -15.95 15.05 -15.46
C GLN A 146 -15.48 16.06 -14.41
N HIS A 147 -15.90 15.89 -13.15
CA HIS A 147 -15.73 16.91 -12.13
C HIS A 147 -14.76 16.55 -11.00
N VAL A 148 -14.46 15.27 -10.79
CA VAL A 148 -13.61 14.77 -9.71
C VAL A 148 -12.58 13.80 -10.29
N THR A 149 -11.65 14.38 -11.03
CA THR A 149 -10.50 13.70 -11.62
C THR A 149 -9.20 14.13 -10.96
N ASN A 150 -8.25 13.20 -10.91
CA ASN A 150 -6.91 13.45 -10.40
C ASN A 150 -5.98 12.37 -10.99
N ASP A 151 -4.81 12.80 -11.45
CA ASP A 151 -3.88 11.95 -12.19
C ASP A 151 -3.28 10.84 -11.31
N LEU A 152 -3.01 11.10 -10.02
CA LEU A 152 -2.53 10.08 -9.09
C LEU A 152 -3.54 8.95 -8.94
N TRP A 153 -4.81 9.28 -8.71
CA TRP A 153 -5.85 8.27 -8.55
C TRP A 153 -6.11 7.49 -9.85
N GLY A 154 -5.98 8.15 -11.01
CA GLY A 154 -5.97 7.49 -12.31
C GLY A 154 -4.84 6.47 -12.46
N ASP A 155 -3.64 6.81 -12.00
CA ASP A 155 -2.50 5.90 -12.02
C ASP A 155 -2.69 4.73 -11.03
N LEU A 156 -3.18 5.01 -9.82
CA LEU A 156 -3.48 3.97 -8.82
C LEU A 156 -4.56 3.00 -9.31
N ARG A 157 -5.54 3.47 -10.11
CA ARG A 157 -6.51 2.60 -10.78
C ARG A 157 -5.82 1.58 -11.68
N HIS A 158 -4.86 2.03 -12.49
CA HIS A 158 -4.13 1.15 -13.41
C HIS A 158 -3.25 0.14 -12.66
N LEU A 159 -2.60 0.57 -11.56
CA LEU A 159 -1.86 -0.33 -10.69
C LEU A 159 -2.77 -1.36 -10.03
N ARG A 160 -3.89 -0.95 -9.43
CA ARG A 160 -4.88 -1.87 -8.83
C ARG A 160 -5.37 -2.88 -9.85
N ASN A 161 -5.72 -2.45 -11.07
CA ASN A 161 -6.17 -3.37 -12.10
C ASN A 161 -5.09 -4.41 -12.45
N SER A 162 -3.83 -3.99 -12.52
CA SER A 162 -2.71 -4.92 -12.75
C SER A 162 -2.56 -5.92 -11.61
N ILE A 163 -2.67 -5.45 -10.36
CA ILE A 163 -2.57 -6.26 -9.14
C ILE A 163 -3.71 -7.29 -9.06
N VAL A 164 -4.96 -6.83 -9.15
CA VAL A 164 -6.16 -7.62 -8.86
C VAL A 164 -6.62 -8.45 -10.06
N HIS A 165 -6.55 -7.89 -11.27
CA HIS A 165 -7.17 -8.48 -12.46
C HIS A 165 -6.17 -9.04 -13.47
N ASN A 166 -4.87 -8.79 -13.29
CA ASN A 166 -3.84 -9.25 -14.21
C ASN A 166 -2.68 -9.97 -13.48
N ASN A 167 -2.97 -10.65 -12.37
CA ASN A 167 -2.01 -11.46 -11.60
C ASN A 167 -0.73 -10.71 -11.20
N GLY A 168 -0.84 -9.40 -10.92
CA GLY A 168 0.29 -8.54 -10.61
C GLY A 168 1.20 -8.28 -11.82
N VAL A 169 0.70 -8.38 -13.04
CA VAL A 169 1.40 -8.03 -14.28
C VAL A 169 0.83 -6.74 -14.84
N ALA A 170 1.70 -5.82 -15.24
CA ALA A 170 1.33 -4.53 -15.78
C ALA A 170 0.64 -4.71 -17.13
N TYR A 171 -0.63 -4.35 -17.21
CA TYR A 171 -1.44 -4.47 -18.43
C TYR A 171 -1.26 -3.27 -19.38
N PRO A 172 -1.70 -3.35 -20.65
CA PRO A 172 -1.37 -2.34 -21.67
C PRO A 172 -1.74 -0.89 -21.34
N LYS A 173 -2.74 -0.64 -20.47
CA LYS A 173 -3.13 0.72 -20.09
C LYS A 173 -2.20 1.36 -19.06
N ILE A 174 -1.22 0.63 -18.49
CA ILE A 174 -0.23 1.19 -17.56
C ILE A 174 0.58 2.33 -18.20
N LYS A 175 0.75 2.30 -19.54
CA LYS A 175 1.42 3.35 -20.30
C LYS A 175 0.71 4.70 -20.23
N ASN A 176 -0.56 4.71 -19.83
CA ASN A 176 -1.36 5.91 -19.68
C ASN A 176 -1.12 6.58 -18.31
N CYS A 177 -0.31 5.97 -17.44
CA CYS A 177 0.05 6.57 -16.16
C CYS A 177 0.82 7.88 -16.38
N LYS A 178 0.37 8.94 -15.71
CA LYS A 178 0.91 10.29 -15.89
C LYS A 178 1.99 10.66 -14.88
N ILE A 179 1.94 10.10 -13.69
CA ILE A 179 2.83 10.37 -12.56
C ILE A 179 3.68 9.14 -12.26
N ILE A 180 3.07 7.98 -12.03
CA ILE A 180 3.73 6.73 -11.65
C ILE A 180 4.16 5.98 -12.92
N LYS A 181 5.29 6.39 -13.51
CA LYS A 181 5.80 5.87 -14.80
C LYS A 181 6.82 4.72 -14.66
N CYS A 182 6.81 4.00 -13.54
CA CYS A 182 7.84 3.02 -13.22
C CYS A 182 7.57 1.59 -13.74
N PHE A 183 6.56 1.39 -14.59
CA PHE A 183 6.18 0.09 -15.15
C PHE A 183 5.87 0.20 -16.64
N GLN A 184 6.25 -0.82 -17.40
CA GLN A 184 5.89 -1.06 -18.79
C GLN A 184 4.92 -2.23 -18.92
N PRO A 185 4.11 -2.32 -20.00
CA PRO A 185 3.28 -3.48 -20.25
C PRO A 185 4.08 -4.79 -20.23
N GLY A 186 3.62 -5.78 -19.49
CA GLY A 186 4.28 -7.08 -19.30
C GLY A 186 5.15 -7.15 -18.04
N ASP A 187 5.52 -6.02 -17.43
CA ASP A 187 6.32 -6.02 -16.21
C ASP A 187 5.57 -6.65 -15.04
N LYS A 188 6.28 -7.34 -14.16
CA LYS A 188 5.72 -7.65 -12.84
C LYS A 188 5.57 -6.34 -12.06
N VAL A 189 4.38 -6.07 -11.55
CA VAL A 189 4.10 -4.94 -10.66
C VAL A 189 4.66 -5.25 -9.27
N ALA A 190 5.97 -5.08 -9.13
CA ALA A 190 6.70 -5.24 -7.88
C ALA A 190 6.93 -3.86 -7.24
N LEU A 191 6.09 -3.53 -6.26
CA LEU A 191 6.15 -2.30 -5.48
C LEU A 191 7.13 -2.49 -4.32
N ASP A 192 8.42 -2.27 -4.59
CA ASP A 192 9.44 -2.24 -3.55
C ASP A 192 9.25 -1.03 -2.60
N TYR A 193 10.07 -1.00 -1.53
CA TYR A 193 10.02 0.06 -0.53
C TYR A 193 10.14 1.47 -1.13
N ASN A 194 11.06 1.68 -2.08
CA ASN A 194 11.29 3.01 -2.66
C ASN A 194 10.07 3.45 -3.50
N LYS A 195 9.51 2.52 -4.29
CA LYS A 195 8.29 2.80 -5.06
C LYS A 195 7.10 3.12 -4.14
N MET A 196 6.92 2.36 -3.07
CA MET A 196 5.86 2.63 -2.08
C MET A 196 6.06 3.96 -1.37
N HIS A 197 7.29 4.29 -0.99
CA HIS A 197 7.60 5.58 -0.38
C HIS A 197 7.21 6.75 -1.29
N VAL A 198 7.56 6.69 -2.58
CA VAL A 198 7.14 7.70 -3.57
C VAL A 198 5.61 7.79 -3.65
N ILE A 199 4.90 6.67 -3.67
CA ILE A 199 3.43 6.67 -3.70
C ILE A 199 2.84 7.33 -2.44
N PHE A 200 3.37 7.05 -1.25
CA PHE A 200 2.92 7.70 -0.02
C PHE A 200 3.17 9.22 -0.03
N MET A 201 4.29 9.67 -0.61
CA MET A 201 4.53 11.12 -0.79
C MET A 201 3.52 11.75 -1.75
N LEU A 202 3.21 11.10 -2.88
CA LEU A 202 2.19 11.59 -3.81
C LEU A 202 0.80 11.68 -3.15
N LEU A 203 0.46 10.71 -2.29
CA LEU A 203 -0.78 10.74 -1.52
C LEU A 203 -0.79 11.86 -0.47
N ALA A 204 0.36 12.16 0.14
CA ALA A 204 0.51 13.29 1.05
C ALA A 204 0.36 14.63 0.31
N ASP A 205 0.82 14.72 -0.93
CA ASP A 205 0.60 15.89 -1.78
C ASP A 205 -0.89 16.07 -2.11
N PHE A 206 -1.58 14.98 -2.48
CA PHE A 206 -3.03 15.01 -2.68
C PHE A 206 -3.79 15.41 -1.41
N ARG A 207 -3.35 14.95 -0.24
CA ARG A 207 -3.88 15.40 1.05
C ARG A 207 -3.74 16.92 1.22
N ASN A 208 -2.59 17.49 0.84
CA ASN A 208 -2.38 18.93 0.90
C ASN A 208 -3.27 19.69 -0.10
N ASP A 209 -3.60 19.09 -1.25
CA ASP A 209 -4.57 19.66 -2.18
C ASP A 209 -5.99 19.71 -1.60
N LEU A 210 -6.42 18.70 -0.84
CA LEU A 210 -7.69 18.74 -0.10
C LEU A 210 -7.71 19.86 0.94
N ASP A 211 -6.61 20.05 1.69
CA ASP A 211 -6.49 21.18 2.62
C ASP A 211 -6.64 22.52 1.91
N ARG A 212 -6.02 22.68 0.73
CA ARG A 212 -6.18 23.91 -0.09
C ARG A 212 -7.63 24.14 -0.49
N MET A 213 -8.36 23.08 -0.87
CA MET A 213 -9.78 23.16 -1.22
C MET A 213 -10.69 23.52 -0.03
N SER A 214 -10.23 23.28 1.21
CA SER A 214 -10.96 23.65 2.43
C SER A 214 -10.92 25.15 2.74
N ARG A 215 -10.03 25.90 2.08
CA ARG A 215 -9.83 27.32 2.35
C ARG A 215 -10.70 28.15 1.40
N ALA A 216 -11.61 28.94 1.96
CA ALA A 216 -12.35 29.90 1.15
C ALA A 216 -11.38 30.91 0.50
N PRO A 217 -11.62 31.33 -0.76
CA PRO A 217 -10.80 32.34 -1.41
C PRO A 217 -10.78 33.60 -0.54
N ARG A 218 -9.58 34.10 -0.25
CA ARG A 218 -9.41 35.33 0.55
C ARG A 218 -10.12 36.46 -0.17
N LYS A 219 -11.17 37.04 0.43
CA LYS A 219 -11.74 38.30 -0.07
C LYS A 219 -10.62 39.34 -0.05
N PRO A 220 -10.40 40.10 -1.13
CA PRO A 220 -9.42 41.17 -1.10
C PRO A 220 -9.81 42.15 0.01
N ILE A 221 -8.87 42.40 0.93
CA ILE A 221 -9.04 43.43 1.95
C ILE A 221 -9.09 44.75 1.18
N ARG A 222 -10.29 45.34 1.07
CA ARG A 222 -10.42 46.71 0.60
C ARG A 222 -10.01 47.61 1.76
N LEU A 223 -8.84 48.22 1.68
CA LEU A 223 -8.47 49.31 2.58
C LEU A 223 -9.36 50.52 2.24
N PRO A 224 -9.95 51.20 3.24
CA PRO A 224 -10.61 52.48 2.99
C PRO A 224 -9.58 53.46 2.45
N GLY A 225 -9.91 54.10 1.32
CA GLY A 225 -9.11 55.17 0.71
C GLY A 225 -9.32 56.51 1.39
#